data_AF-J5X3A3-F1
#
_entry.id   AF-J5X3A3-F1
#
_cell.length_a   1.000
_cell.length_b   1.000
_cell.length_c   1.000
_cell.angle_alpha   90.00
_cell.angle_beta   90.00
_cell.angle_gamma   90.00
#
_symmetry.space_group_name_H-M   'P 1'
#
loop_
_entity.id
_entity.type
_entity.pdbx_description
1 polymer ?
#
loop_
_entity_poly.entity_id
_entity_poly.type
_entity_poly.pdbx_seq_one_letter_code
_entity_poly.pdbx_strand_id
1 'polypeptide(L)'
;MDGKGLQKAAKCDEVYYAHPFSSWERGSNENGNHILRRFLPKGTDFSTLKPRELKRIEDWVNNYPRKIFGYKTANDMYAAAA
;
A
#
# COMPACT_ATOMS: atom_id res chain seq x y z
N MET A 1 -5.47 -20.26 8.24
CA MET A 1 -4.52 -19.20 8.61
C MET A 1 -5.00 -18.65 9.93
N ASP A 2 -4.24 -18.86 11.00
CA ASP A 2 -4.74 -18.62 12.34
C ASP A 2 -4.52 -17.14 12.66
N GLY A 3 -5.60 -16.37 12.79
CA GLY A 3 -5.55 -14.91 12.95
C GLY A 3 -4.64 -14.45 14.09
N LYS A 4 -4.49 -15.27 15.14
CA LYS A 4 -3.59 -15.02 16.28
C LYS A 4 -2.12 -14.87 15.89
N GLY A 5 -1.65 -15.64 14.90
CA GLY A 5 -0.26 -15.55 14.43
C GLY A 5 0.00 -14.24 13.69
N LEU A 6 -0.97 -13.80 12.88
CA LEU A 6 -0.91 -12.56 12.14
C LEU A 6 -1.05 -11.33 13.04
N GLN A 7 -1.95 -11.36 14.03
CA GLN A 7 -2.07 -10.31 15.05
C GLN A 7 -0.74 -10.05 15.75
N LYS A 8 -0.06 -11.12 16.19
CA LYS A 8 1.25 -11.02 16.84
C LYS A 8 2.33 -10.44 15.93
N ALA A 9 2.35 -10.85 14.65
CA ALA A 9 3.34 -10.36 13.69
C ALA A 9 3.09 -8.90 13.27
N ALA A 10 1.83 -8.53 13.06
CA ALA A 10 1.42 -7.19 12.62
C ALA A 10 1.39 -6.17 13.76
N LYS A 11 1.40 -6.62 15.03
CA LYS A 11 1.18 -5.79 16.22
C LYS A 11 -0.15 -5.03 16.17
N CYS A 12 -1.19 -5.71 15.70
CA CYS A 12 -2.55 -5.19 15.63
C CYS A 12 -3.47 -6.05 16.50
N ASP A 13 -4.39 -5.40 17.22
CA ASP A 13 -5.38 -6.08 18.07
C ASP A 13 -6.40 -6.87 17.24
N GLU A 14 -6.69 -6.40 16.02
CA GLU A 14 -7.68 -6.98 15.13
C GLU A 14 -7.09 -7.26 13.74
N VAL A 15 -7.52 -8.37 13.15
CA VAL A 15 -7.16 -8.78 11.78
C VAL A 15 -8.42 -9.09 11.02
N TYR A 16 -8.58 -8.42 9.88
CA TYR A 16 -9.72 -8.54 9.00
C TYR A 16 -9.32 -9.28 7.73
N TYR A 17 -10.22 -10.13 7.21
CA TYR A 17 -10.04 -10.86 5.97
C TYR A 17 -11.13 -10.47 4.97
N ALA A 18 -10.75 -10.42 3.70
CA ALA A 18 -11.73 -10.35 2.62
C ALA A 18 -12.42 -11.72 2.47
N HIS A 19 -13.70 -11.70 2.14
CA HIS A 19 -14.49 -12.88 1.87
C HIS A 19 -13.95 -13.62 0.62
N PRO A 20 -14.04 -14.97 0.59
CA PRO A 20 -13.69 -15.73 -0.60
C PRO A 20 -14.42 -15.18 -1.84
N PHE A 21 -13.72 -15.13 -2.97
CA PHE A 21 -14.24 -14.65 -4.27
C PHE A 21 -14.75 -13.20 -4.28
N SER A 22 -14.46 -12.41 -3.25
CA SER A 22 -14.92 -11.03 -3.12
C SER A 22 -13.80 -10.02 -3.42
N SER A 23 -13.33 -9.99 -4.67
CA SER A 23 -12.20 -9.14 -5.09
C SER A 23 -12.45 -7.64 -4.85
N TRP A 24 -13.72 -7.21 -4.92
CA TRP A 24 -14.11 -5.81 -4.72
C TRP A 24 -13.77 -5.27 -3.32
N GLU A 25 -13.68 -6.13 -2.30
CA GLU A 25 -13.28 -5.72 -0.94
C GLU A 25 -11.81 -5.29 -0.85
N ARG A 26 -11.03 -5.54 -1.91
CA ARG A 26 -9.60 -5.22 -1.99
C ARG A 26 -9.27 -4.19 -3.08
N GLY A 27 -10.28 -3.54 -3.67
CA GLY A 27 -10.08 -2.63 -4.80
C GLY A 27 -9.06 -1.51 -4.54
N SER A 28 -9.04 -0.95 -3.32
CA SER A 28 -8.05 0.06 -2.93
C SER A 28 -6.61 -0.47 -2.95
N ASN A 29 -6.39 -1.70 -2.50
CA ASN A 29 -5.08 -2.34 -2.53
C ASN A 29 -4.62 -2.62 -3.97
N GLU A 30 -5.53 -3.05 -4.84
CA GLU A 30 -5.24 -3.30 -6.25
C GLU A 30 -4.86 -2.01 -6.99
N ASN A 31 -5.58 -0.92 -6.73
CA ASN A 31 -5.23 0.40 -7.25
C ASN A 31 -3.86 0.87 -6.74
N GLY A 32 -3.57 0.67 -5.44
CA GLY A 32 -2.24 0.96 -4.88
C GLY A 32 -1.12 0.17 -5.56
N ASN A 33 -1.33 -1.13 -5.79
CA ASN A 33 -0.39 -1.99 -6.51
C ASN A 33 -0.15 -1.52 -7.94
N HIS A 34 -1.19 -1.03 -8.63
CA HIS A 34 -1.04 -0.45 -9.97
C HIS A 34 -0.12 0.78 -9.99
N ILE A 35 -0.19 1.62 -8.96
CA ILE A 35 0.70 2.79 -8.84
C ILE A 35 2.15 2.33 -8.67
N LEU A 36 2.41 1.36 -7.78
CA LEU A 36 3.75 0.80 -7.55
C LEU A 36 4.33 0.17 -8.83
N ARG A 37 3.49 -0.49 -9.64
CA ARG A 37 3.90 -1.13 -10.90
C ARG A 37 4.39 -0.16 -11.98
N ARG A 38 4.20 1.14 -11.81
CA ARG A 38 4.84 2.16 -12.67
C ARG A 38 6.37 2.20 -12.49
N PHE A 39 6.86 1.78 -11.33
CA PHE A 39 8.28 1.75 -10.99
C PHE A 39 8.84 0.34 -10.91
N LEU A 40 8.02 -0.61 -10.46
CA LEU A 40 8.42 -2.00 -10.22
C LEU A 40 7.54 -2.92 -11.09
N PRO A 41 7.91 -3.12 -12.36
CA PRO A 41 7.18 -4.03 -13.25
C PRO A 41 7.03 -5.43 -12.67
N LYS A 42 6.10 -6.20 -13.24
CA LYS A 42 5.92 -7.59 -12.82
C LYS A 42 7.22 -8.37 -13.09
N GLY A 43 7.67 -9.13 -12.09
CA GLY A 43 8.92 -9.90 -12.16
C GLY A 43 10.16 -9.12 -11.72
N THR A 44 10.03 -7.88 -11.25
CA THR A 44 11.16 -7.19 -10.59
C THR A 44 11.62 -7.97 -9.37
N ASP A 45 12.93 -8.25 -9.31
CA ASP A 45 13.56 -8.83 -8.15
C ASP A 45 13.80 -7.76 -7.09
N PHE A 46 12.97 -7.78 -6.04
CA PHE A 46 13.04 -6.83 -4.93
C PHE A 46 14.34 -6.94 -4.11
N SER A 47 15.06 -8.06 -4.17
CA SER A 47 16.33 -8.23 -3.46
C SER A 47 17.43 -7.30 -4.01
N THR A 48 17.30 -6.90 -5.27
CA THR A 48 18.25 -6.01 -5.95
C THR A 48 17.98 -4.52 -5.73
N LEU A 49 16.82 -4.18 -5.14
CA LEU A 49 16.43 -2.78 -4.93
C LEU A 49 17.26 -2.15 -3.82
N LYS A 50 17.95 -1.05 -4.15
CA LYS A 50 18.68 -0.30 -3.13
C LYS A 50 17.71 0.43 -2.21
N PRO A 51 18.00 0.55 -0.91
CA PRO A 51 17.15 1.28 0.03
C PRO A 51 16.81 2.71 -0.42
N ARG A 52 17.77 3.40 -1.06
CA ARG A 52 17.56 4.76 -1.61
C ARG A 52 16.53 4.78 -2.75
N GLU A 53 16.53 3.77 -3.61
CA GLU A 53 15.58 3.68 -4.72
C GLU A 53 14.18 3.37 -4.20
N LEU A 54 14.08 2.44 -3.25
CA LEU A 54 12.83 2.12 -2.57
C LEU A 54 12.25 3.37 -1.89
N LYS A 55 13.09 4.14 -1.17
CA LYS A 55 12.65 5.37 -0.51
C LYS A 55 12.15 6.40 -1.50
N ARG A 56 12.85 6.59 -2.62
CA ARG A 56 12.41 7.48 -3.70
C ARG A 56 11.04 7.09 -4.27
N ILE A 57 10.79 5.79 -4.44
CA ILE A 57 9.49 5.28 -4.91
C ILE A 57 8.41 5.56 -3.87
N GLU A 58 8.67 5.24 -2.60
CA GLU A 58 7.75 5.51 -1.49
C GLU A 58 7.37 6.99 -1.42
N ASP A 59 8.36 7.88 -1.43
CA ASP A 59 8.15 9.33 -1.39
C ASP A 59 7.33 9.80 -2.58
N TRP A 60 7.58 9.27 -3.77
CA TRP A 60 6.78 9.61 -4.95
C TRP A 60 5.33 9.14 -4.80
N VAL A 61 5.09 7.91 -4.33
CA VAL A 61 3.74 7.34 -4.20
C VAL A 61 2.90 8.07 -3.16
N ASN A 62 3.54 8.49 -2.06
CA ASN A 62 2.87 9.21 -0.98
C ASN A 62 2.62 10.68 -1.31
N ASN A 63 3.49 11.31 -2.11
CA ASN A 63 3.34 12.68 -2.59
C ASN A 63 2.62 12.79 -3.95
N TYR A 64 2.14 11.68 -4.53
CA TYR A 64 1.40 11.70 -5.78
C TYR A 64 0.00 12.29 -5.57
N PRO A 65 -0.37 13.39 -6.24
CA PRO A 65 -1.72 13.97 -6.15
C PRO A 65 -2.79 13.01 -6.64
N ARG A 66 -3.82 12.74 -5.81
CA ARG A 66 -4.89 11.80 -6.18
C ARG A 66 -6.21 12.53 -6.35
N LYS A 67 -6.88 12.30 -7.49
CA LYS A 67 -8.20 12.88 -7.79
C LYS A 67 -9.24 12.59 -6.69
N ILE A 68 -9.19 11.39 -6.11
CA ILE A 68 -10.09 10.98 -5.02
C ILE A 68 -9.98 11.86 -3.76
N PHE A 69 -8.84 12.56 -3.58
CA PHE A 69 -8.59 13.48 -2.48
C PHE A 69 -8.71 14.95 -2.91
N GLY A 70 -9.37 15.23 -4.05
CA GLY A 70 -9.40 16.58 -4.61
C GLY A 70 -8.01 17.08 -5.02
N TYR A 71 -7.18 16.18 -5.56
CA TYR A 71 -5.79 16.45 -5.95
C TYR A 71 -4.82 16.75 -4.79
N LYS A 72 -5.21 16.44 -3.55
CA LYS A 72 -4.25 16.36 -2.43
C LYS A 72 -3.46 15.05 -2.49
N THR A 73 -2.31 15.04 -1.82
CA THR A 73 -1.45 13.86 -1.70
C THR A 73 -1.89 12.97 -0.54
N ALA A 74 -1.39 11.73 -0.48
CA ALA A 74 -1.67 10.86 0.65
C ALA A 74 -1.05 11.40 1.95
N ASN A 75 0.13 12.01 1.84
CA ASN A 75 0.77 12.69 2.98
C ASN A 75 -0.06 13.86 3.50
N ASP A 76 -0.64 14.70 2.63
CA ASP A 76 -1.50 15.80 3.08
C ASP A 76 -2.73 15.29 3.83
N MET A 77 -3.34 14.22 3.31
CA MET A 77 -4.51 13.60 3.94
C MET A 77 -4.17 12.96 5.28
N TYR A 78 -3.00 12.33 5.39
CA TYR A 78 -2.53 11.73 6.63
C TYR A 78 -2.19 12.80 7.68
N ALA A 79 -1.45 13.84 7.31
CA ALA A 79 -1.08 14.93 8.20
C ALA A 79 -2.30 15.71 8.72
N ALA A 80 -3.38 15.80 7.94
CA ALA A 80 -4.63 16.42 8.38
C ALA A 80 -5.46 15.54 9.33
N ALA A 81 -5.20 14.24 9.38
CA ALA A 81 -5.91 13.26 10.20
C ALA A 81 -5.16 12.88 11.49
N ALA A 82 -3.89 13.29 11.61
CA ALA A 82 -3.05 13.12 12.79
C ALA A 82 -3.24 14.28 13.77
#